data_AF-A0A6C0I2M6-F1
#
_entry.id   AF-A0A6C0I2M6-F1
#
_cell.length_a   1.000
_cell.length_b   1.000
_cell.length_c   1.000
_cell.angle_alpha   90.00
_cell.angle_beta   90.00
_cell.angle_gamma   90.00
#
_symmetry.space_group_name_H-M   'P 1'
#
loop_
_entity.id
_entity.type
_entity.pdbx_description
1 polymer ?
#
loop_
_entity_poly.entity_id
_entity_poly.type
_entity_poly.pdbx_seq_one_letter_code
_entity_poly.pdbx_strand_id
1 'polypeptide(L)'
;MDLLKPKRKMKLYPRGKLTDTEIRMEEKKIQLQNKWKNDLIEEKIICKKGRCRERKIINIDGNLEVHEQCIRCNEWKALYEFMLRSNYMEVKSSKESINNDIKNPCRYCSKITRNEKMVDNPEQYMIRLLYNYPKLSKEWFQQQIDKNKGLFSSISGLPIYLSSCGSWQVSIQNNCRELEHLPENCEIIALEENIPQHNAIPDLKLAYSELYTNMLNDIICPSSIEDQEKHSKMWENTYKLTPKQSGVLSKSIDNSGKITREYDKERQQKHLKSMFTCDTKASYNRDKNSKRLICENDRIRQSDMFNIGKKQKWRCFISGVKLSINRNSWNYPSLERLDNTLNHTIENTVLICRLLNTSNIAQWSTEKLKYALKNQKLIEIPIEIKYNL
;
A
#
# COMPACT_ATOMS: atom_id res chain seq x y z
N MET A 1 -14.07 -35.89 35.51
CA MET A 1 -13.13 -35.51 36.58
C MET A 1 -11.89 -34.93 35.91
N ASP A 2 -11.89 -33.63 35.64
CA ASP A 2 -10.74 -32.93 35.05
C ASP A 2 -9.87 -32.34 36.16
N LEU A 3 -8.63 -32.79 36.21
CA LEU A 3 -7.60 -32.33 37.16
C LEU A 3 -7.10 -30.94 36.74
N LEU A 4 -7.64 -29.90 37.39
CA LEU A 4 -7.11 -28.54 37.30
C LEU A 4 -5.71 -28.48 37.93
N LYS A 5 -4.69 -28.22 37.10
CA LYS A 5 -3.31 -28.00 37.56
C LYS A 5 -3.23 -26.72 38.42
N PRO A 6 -2.48 -26.74 39.55
CA PRO A 6 -2.37 -25.58 40.41
C PRO A 6 -1.59 -24.44 39.72
N LYS A 7 -2.14 -23.23 39.79
CA LYS A 7 -1.49 -22.00 39.28
C LYS A 7 -0.20 -21.74 40.07
N ARG A 8 0.94 -21.63 39.37
CA ARG A 8 2.23 -21.21 39.95
C ARG A 8 2.09 -19.81 40.56
N LYS A 9 2.42 -19.67 41.86
CA LYS A 9 2.54 -18.36 42.51
C LYS A 9 3.72 -17.59 41.89
N MET A 10 3.44 -16.42 41.33
CA MET A 10 4.46 -15.47 40.89
C MET A 10 5.23 -14.96 42.12
N LYS A 11 6.56 -15.12 42.13
CA LYS A 11 7.43 -14.45 43.10
C LYS A 11 7.47 -12.96 42.74
N LEU A 12 6.93 -12.11 43.61
CA LEU A 12 7.11 -10.66 43.54
C LEU A 12 8.46 -10.33 44.18
N TYR A 13 9.39 -9.78 43.40
CA TYR A 13 10.63 -9.21 43.93
C TYR A 13 10.37 -7.76 44.39
N PRO A 14 10.99 -7.29 45.48
CA PRO A 14 10.87 -5.91 45.94
C PRO A 14 11.33 -4.94 44.84
N ARG A 15 10.54 -3.88 44.58
CA ARG A 15 10.88 -2.82 43.62
C ARG A 15 12.28 -2.27 43.93
N GLY A 16 13.18 -2.35 42.95
CA GLY A 16 14.48 -1.66 42.99
C GLY A 16 15.73 -2.55 43.05
N LYS A 17 15.60 -3.87 43.22
CA LYS A 17 16.75 -4.79 43.07
C LYS A 17 16.71 -5.47 41.70
N LEU A 18 17.80 -5.36 40.95
CA LEU A 18 18.01 -6.14 39.74
C LEU A 18 17.96 -7.63 40.10
N THR A 19 17.25 -8.41 39.30
CA THR A 19 17.25 -9.86 39.37
C THR A 19 18.64 -10.41 39.04
N ASP A 20 18.98 -11.60 39.52
CA ASP A 20 20.25 -12.26 39.18
C ASP A 20 20.45 -12.39 37.66
N THR A 21 19.35 -12.52 36.91
CA THR A 21 19.37 -12.51 35.44
C THR A 21 19.82 -11.15 34.90
N GLU A 22 19.31 -10.05 35.45
CA GLU A 22 19.69 -8.70 35.05
C GLU A 22 21.15 -8.39 35.43
N ILE A 23 21.62 -8.84 36.61
CA ILE A 23 23.02 -8.71 37.03
C ILE A 23 23.94 -9.47 36.05
N ARG A 24 23.63 -10.73 35.74
CA ARG A 24 24.41 -11.52 34.76
C ARG A 24 24.39 -10.92 33.36
N MET A 25 23.30 -10.27 32.97
CA MET A 25 23.22 -9.56 31.69
C MET A 25 24.10 -8.30 31.68
N GLU A 26 24.14 -7.55 32.77
CA GLU A 26 25.01 -6.36 32.90
C GLU A 26 26.50 -6.74 32.95
N GLU A 27 26.86 -7.83 33.64
CA GLU A 27 28.23 -8.36 33.63
C GLU A 27 28.67 -8.80 32.22
N LYS A 28 27.80 -9.51 31.49
CA LYS A 28 28.05 -9.86 30.08
C LYS A 28 28.20 -8.64 29.18
N LYS A 29 27.45 -7.57 29.45
CA LYS A 29 27.55 -6.30 28.73
C LYS A 29 28.91 -5.63 28.96
N ILE A 30 29.37 -5.54 30.21
CA ILE A 30 30.69 -4.99 30.55
C ILE A 30 31.80 -5.82 29.90
N GLN A 31 31.69 -7.15 29.94
CA GLN A 31 32.66 -8.05 29.27
C GLN A 31 32.69 -7.85 27.75
N LEU A 32 31.54 -7.71 27.09
CA LEU A 32 31.46 -7.44 25.66
C LEU A 32 32.01 -6.05 25.30
N GLN A 33 31.68 -5.02 26.08
CA GLN A 33 32.20 -3.67 25.89
C GLN A 33 33.72 -3.62 26.04
N ASN A 34 34.29 -4.29 27.05
CA ASN A 34 35.74 -4.34 27.26
C ASN A 34 36.44 -5.16 26.19
N LYS A 35 35.86 -6.29 25.77
CA LYS A 35 36.38 -7.09 24.65
C LYS A 35 36.42 -6.26 23.37
N TRP A 36 35.36 -5.50 23.08
CA TRP A 36 35.26 -4.73 21.84
C TRP A 36 36.01 -3.40 21.87
N LYS A 37 36.19 -2.77 23.04
CA LYS A 37 37.12 -1.62 23.20
C LYS A 37 38.53 -1.95 22.72
N ASN A 38 38.95 -3.20 22.94
CA ASN A 38 40.25 -3.70 22.49
C ASN A 38 40.24 -4.12 21.01
N ASP A 39 39.09 -4.51 20.45
CA ASP A 39 38.94 -4.84 19.02
C ASP A 39 38.68 -3.59 18.14
N LEU A 40 38.31 -2.44 18.72
CA LEU A 40 37.96 -1.18 18.04
C LEU A 40 39.15 -0.45 17.40
N ILE A 41 40.38 -0.95 17.59
CA ILE A 41 41.61 -0.31 17.11
C ILE A 41 42.16 -0.98 15.83
N GLU A 42 41.65 -2.15 15.43
CA GLU A 42 42.16 -2.87 14.27
C GLU A 42 41.08 -3.17 13.23
N GLU A 43 41.32 -2.74 11.98
CA GLU A 43 40.62 -3.26 10.81
C GLU A 43 40.91 -4.77 10.68
N LYS A 44 40.04 -5.60 11.27
CA LYS A 44 40.16 -7.06 11.16
C LYS A 44 39.47 -7.55 9.90
N ILE A 45 40.26 -7.86 8.87
CA ILE A 45 39.82 -8.65 7.72
C ILE A 45 39.60 -10.09 8.19
N ILE A 46 38.35 -10.47 8.43
CA ILE A 46 37.99 -11.85 8.78
C ILE A 46 37.77 -12.63 7.48
N CYS A 47 38.83 -13.24 6.96
CA CYS A 47 38.73 -14.10 5.78
C CYS A 47 38.51 -15.56 6.22
N LYS A 48 37.30 -16.10 6.07
CA LYS A 48 37.01 -17.54 6.27
C LYS A 48 36.90 -18.22 4.90
N LYS A 49 37.71 -19.26 4.67
CA LYS A 49 37.76 -20.15 3.48
C LYS A 49 36.67 -19.87 2.42
N GLY A 50 37.01 -19.06 1.41
CA GLY A 50 36.17 -18.77 0.24
C GLY A 50 35.16 -17.62 0.40
N ARG A 51 35.10 -16.95 1.55
CA ARG A 51 34.29 -15.75 1.80
C ARG A 51 35.14 -14.72 2.54
N CYS A 52 35.84 -13.87 1.80
CA CYS A 52 36.47 -12.69 2.40
C CYS A 52 35.36 -11.66 2.62
N ARG A 53 35.12 -11.32 3.90
CA ARG A 53 34.15 -10.31 4.29
C ARG A 53 34.93 -9.20 4.99
N GLU A 54 35.07 -8.07 4.31
CA GLU A 54 35.61 -6.87 4.93
C GLU A 54 34.55 -6.24 5.81
N ARG A 55 34.86 -6.12 7.10
CA ARG A 55 33.99 -5.51 8.11
C ARG A 55 34.75 -4.42 8.84
N LYS A 56 34.08 -3.32 9.12
CA LYS A 56 34.61 -2.26 9.98
C LYS A 56 33.55 -1.81 10.97
N ILE A 57 33.99 -1.36 12.13
CA ILE A 57 33.12 -0.77 13.15
C ILE A 57 33.30 0.74 13.05
N ILE A 58 32.21 1.47 12.81
CA ILE A 58 32.23 2.93 12.71
C ILE A 58 31.49 3.51 13.91
N ASN A 59 32.04 4.54 14.55
CA ASN A 59 31.33 5.31 15.56
C ASN A 59 30.65 6.51 14.87
N ILE A 60 29.33 6.52 14.86
CA ILE A 60 28.50 7.59 14.30
C ILE A 60 27.70 8.19 15.45
N ASP A 61 28.05 9.40 15.86
CA ASP A 61 27.39 10.16 16.93
C ASP A 61 27.24 9.38 18.27
N GLY A 62 28.28 8.61 18.64
CA GLY A 62 28.30 7.81 19.86
C GLY A 62 27.63 6.43 19.73
N ASN A 63 27.08 6.11 18.56
CA ASN A 63 26.55 4.78 18.26
C ASN A 63 27.58 4.00 17.43
N LEU A 64 27.86 2.77 17.84
CA LEU A 64 28.72 1.88 17.09
C LEU A 64 27.89 1.17 16.01
N GLU A 65 28.30 1.26 14.77
CA GLU A 65 27.70 0.52 13.67
C GLU A 65 28.70 -0.47 13.09
N VAL A 66 28.26 -1.71 12.82
CA VAL A 66 29.08 -2.67 12.07
C VAL A 66 28.74 -2.54 10.60
N HIS A 67 29.72 -2.17 9.79
CA HIS A 67 29.59 -2.06 8.34
C HIS A 67 30.28 -3.25 7.67
N GLU A 68 29.69 -3.76 6.59
CA GLU A 68 30.28 -4.78 5.72
C GLU A 68 30.31 -4.26 4.29
N GLN A 69 31.46 -4.38 3.61
CA GLN A 69 31.60 -3.93 2.22
C GLN A 69 30.91 -4.91 1.28
N CYS A 70 29.93 -4.45 0.51
CA CYS A 70 29.26 -5.29 -0.48
C CYS A 70 30.21 -5.73 -1.59
N ILE A 71 30.39 -7.03 -1.81
CA ILE A 71 31.33 -7.51 -2.84
C ILE A 71 30.90 -7.18 -4.29
N ARG A 72 29.64 -6.74 -4.51
CA ARG A 72 29.13 -6.41 -5.84
C ARG A 72 29.28 -4.92 -6.18
N CYS A 73 29.00 -4.02 -5.24
CA CYS A 73 29.14 -2.57 -5.47
C CYS A 73 30.35 -1.93 -4.79
N ASN A 74 31.10 -2.69 -3.99
CA ASN A 74 32.22 -2.22 -3.17
C ASN A 74 31.87 -1.08 -2.20
N GLU A 75 30.58 -0.85 -1.93
CA GLU A 75 30.13 0.14 -0.94
C GLU A 75 29.95 -0.50 0.44
N TRP A 76 30.33 0.23 1.48
CA TRP A 76 30.11 -0.13 2.88
C TRP A 76 28.64 -0.01 3.26
N LYS A 77 28.05 -1.07 3.82
CA LYS A 77 26.64 -1.10 4.25
C LYS A 77 26.53 -1.48 5.73
N ALA A 78 25.70 -0.74 6.46
CA ALA A 78 25.44 -1.01 7.88
C ALA A 78 24.67 -2.33 8.06
N LEU A 79 25.30 -3.30 8.73
CA LEU A 79 24.69 -4.59 9.09
C LEU A 79 23.78 -4.48 10.30
N TYR A 80 24.17 -3.65 11.29
CA TYR A 80 23.58 -3.49 12.62
C TYR A 80 23.75 -2.03 13.10
N GLU A 81 22.64 -1.37 13.44
CA GLU A 81 22.65 -0.14 14.23
C GLU A 81 22.69 -0.55 15.72
N PHE A 82 23.81 -0.36 16.41
CA PHE A 82 23.85 -0.52 17.87
C PHE A 82 23.48 0.81 18.52
N MET A 83 22.23 0.95 18.95
CA MET A 83 21.87 2.06 19.82
C MET A 83 22.34 1.76 21.25
N LEU A 84 23.36 2.48 21.73
CA LEU A 84 23.68 2.55 23.16
C LEU A 84 22.71 3.54 23.82
N ARG A 85 21.45 3.14 24.01
CA ARG A 85 20.55 3.87 24.90
C ARG A 85 20.89 3.53 26.35
N SER A 86 20.94 4.57 27.18
CA SER A 86 21.38 4.58 28.57
C SER A 86 20.54 3.71 29.53
N ASN A 87 20.48 2.39 29.34
CA ASN A 87 20.25 1.32 30.34
C ASN A 87 19.82 -0.04 29.74
N TYR A 88 19.72 -0.21 28.41
CA TYR A 88 19.49 -1.52 27.78
C TYR A 88 20.17 -1.59 26.41
N MET A 89 20.90 -2.68 26.13
CA MET A 89 21.32 -3.01 24.77
C MET A 89 20.19 -3.76 24.07
N GLU A 90 19.31 -3.03 23.36
CA GLU A 90 18.52 -3.66 22.31
C GLU A 90 19.37 -3.74 21.04
N VAL A 91 19.85 -4.93 20.69
CA VAL A 91 20.30 -5.19 19.32
C VAL A 91 19.04 -5.22 18.46
N LYS A 92 18.63 -4.06 17.94
CA LYS A 92 17.77 -4.08 16.77
C LYS A 92 18.61 -4.69 15.67
N SER A 93 18.31 -5.93 15.28
CA SER A 93 18.86 -6.42 14.02
C SER A 93 18.38 -5.43 12.96
N SER A 94 19.26 -4.56 12.44
CA SER A 94 18.95 -4.05 11.11
C SER A 94 18.80 -5.29 10.24
N LYS A 95 17.77 -5.26 9.41
CA LYS A 95 17.21 -6.44 8.74
C LYS A 95 18.15 -7.04 7.69
N GLU A 96 19.44 -6.70 7.72
CA GLU A 96 20.46 -7.13 6.78
C GLU A 96 21.25 -8.29 7.37
N SER A 97 20.78 -9.51 7.12
CA SER A 97 21.68 -10.66 7.05
C SER A 97 22.35 -10.61 5.67
N ILE A 98 23.46 -9.88 5.51
CA ILE A 98 24.20 -9.90 4.24
C ILE A 98 24.95 -11.24 4.19
N ASN A 99 24.45 -12.19 3.39
CA ASN A 99 25.25 -13.33 2.95
C ASN A 99 26.16 -12.83 1.83
N ASN A 100 27.09 -11.93 2.15
CA ASN A 100 27.87 -11.13 1.20
C ASN A 100 28.71 -12.01 0.26
N ASP A 101 28.06 -12.50 -0.77
CA ASP A 101 28.53 -13.40 -1.79
C ASP A 101 27.87 -13.00 -3.12
N ILE A 102 28.36 -13.55 -4.24
CA ILE A 102 27.97 -13.06 -5.58
C ILE A 102 26.47 -13.31 -5.82
N LYS A 103 25.91 -14.35 -5.18
CA LYS A 103 24.50 -14.73 -5.32
C LYS A 103 23.59 -13.93 -4.37
N ASN A 104 24.12 -13.46 -3.24
CA ASN A 104 23.39 -12.74 -2.19
C ASN A 104 24.12 -11.44 -1.78
N PRO A 105 24.31 -10.48 -2.70
CA PRO A 105 25.00 -9.23 -2.38
C PRO A 105 24.16 -8.36 -1.43
N CYS A 106 24.63 -7.16 -1.09
CA CYS A 106 23.85 -6.22 -0.27
C CYS A 106 22.43 -6.00 -0.83
N ARG A 107 21.48 -5.58 0.01
CA ARG A 107 20.06 -5.50 -0.36
C ARG A 107 19.80 -4.64 -1.60
N TYR A 108 20.55 -3.55 -1.77
CA TYR A 108 20.48 -2.69 -2.96
C TYR A 108 20.90 -3.45 -4.22
N CYS A 109 22.09 -4.05 -4.21
CA CYS A 109 22.58 -4.90 -5.29
C CYS A 109 21.67 -6.10 -5.52
N SER A 110 21.10 -6.72 -4.48
CA SER A 110 20.16 -7.84 -4.61
C SER A 110 18.86 -7.40 -5.29
N LYS A 111 18.35 -6.21 -4.98
CA LYS A 111 17.21 -5.62 -5.71
C LYS A 111 17.57 -5.36 -7.17
N ILE A 112 18.72 -4.76 -7.44
CA ILE A 112 19.22 -4.55 -8.82
C ILE A 112 19.36 -5.88 -9.54
N THR A 113 20.04 -6.87 -8.96
CA THR A 113 20.20 -8.22 -9.53
C THR A 113 18.86 -8.88 -9.78
N ARG A 114 17.89 -8.72 -8.87
CA ARG A 114 16.55 -9.27 -9.05
C ARG A 114 15.83 -8.58 -10.20
N ASN A 115 15.97 -7.27 -10.33
CA ASN A 115 15.39 -6.49 -11.41
C ASN A 115 16.09 -6.77 -12.76
N GLU A 116 17.41 -6.96 -12.78
CA GLU A 116 18.22 -7.34 -13.95
C GLU A 116 18.01 -8.82 -14.35
N LYS A 117 17.87 -9.74 -13.40
CA LYS A 117 17.45 -11.13 -13.70
C LYS A 117 15.97 -11.21 -14.06
N MET A 118 15.21 -10.16 -13.77
CA MET A 118 13.86 -9.96 -14.27
C MET A 118 13.83 -9.34 -15.67
N VAL A 119 14.99 -9.21 -16.36
CA VAL A 119 15.04 -8.96 -17.80
C VAL A 119 13.99 -9.83 -18.49
N ASP A 120 13.18 -9.15 -19.27
CA ASP A 120 11.83 -9.46 -19.73
C ASP A 120 11.72 -10.79 -20.48
N ASN A 121 11.88 -11.93 -19.80
CA ASN A 121 11.41 -13.21 -20.33
C ASN A 121 9.89 -13.27 -20.08
N PRO A 122 9.05 -13.08 -21.12
CA PRO A 122 7.60 -12.99 -20.96
C PRO A 122 7.00 -14.29 -20.41
N GLU A 123 7.59 -15.42 -20.78
CA GLU A 123 7.17 -16.74 -20.31
C GLU A 123 7.42 -16.93 -18.82
N GLN A 124 8.59 -16.51 -18.31
CA GLN A 124 8.86 -16.55 -16.86
C GLN A 124 7.97 -15.60 -16.08
N TYR A 125 7.59 -14.45 -16.65
CA TYR A 125 6.62 -13.55 -16.02
C TYR A 125 5.23 -14.20 -15.96
N MET A 126 4.75 -14.76 -17.07
CA MET A 126 3.48 -15.51 -17.14
C MET A 126 3.43 -16.67 -16.14
N ILE A 127 4.48 -17.49 -16.04
CA ILE A 127 4.56 -18.59 -15.07
C ILE A 127 4.42 -18.07 -13.64
N ARG A 128 5.08 -16.95 -13.31
CA ARG A 128 5.00 -16.33 -11.97
C ARG A 128 3.62 -15.73 -11.69
N LEU A 129 2.98 -15.15 -12.71
CA LEU A 129 1.62 -14.65 -12.60
C LEU A 129 0.67 -15.80 -12.27
N LEU A 130 0.70 -16.89 -13.05
CA LEU A 130 -0.14 -18.08 -12.88
C LEU A 130 0.15 -18.86 -11.60
N TYR A 131 1.35 -18.75 -11.01
CA TYR A 131 1.69 -19.40 -9.73
C TYR A 131 0.70 -19.05 -8.59
N ASN A 132 0.13 -17.85 -8.60
CA ASN A 132 -0.86 -17.44 -7.60
C ASN A 132 -2.29 -17.96 -7.91
N TYR A 133 -2.48 -18.61 -9.06
CA TYR A 133 -3.78 -19.07 -9.57
C TYR A 133 -3.68 -20.54 -10.00
N PRO A 134 -3.65 -21.49 -9.05
CA PRO A 134 -3.31 -22.89 -9.32
C PRO A 134 -4.30 -23.63 -10.24
N LYS A 135 -5.47 -23.05 -10.51
CA LYS A 135 -6.50 -23.58 -11.42
C LYS A 135 -6.39 -23.04 -12.84
N LEU A 136 -5.51 -22.06 -13.08
CA LEU A 136 -5.29 -21.45 -14.39
C LEU A 136 -4.01 -22.02 -15.00
N SER A 137 -4.11 -22.53 -16.23
CA SER A 137 -2.98 -23.14 -16.93
C SER A 137 -2.34 -22.19 -17.96
N LYS A 138 -1.22 -22.60 -18.54
CA LYS A 138 -0.59 -21.88 -19.67
C LYS A 138 -1.50 -21.87 -20.89
N GLU A 139 -2.21 -22.97 -21.14
CA GLU A 139 -3.19 -23.10 -22.22
C GLU A 139 -4.35 -22.13 -22.02
N TRP A 140 -4.87 -21.98 -20.79
CA TRP A 140 -5.86 -20.95 -20.48
C TRP A 140 -5.35 -19.55 -20.79
N PHE A 141 -4.10 -19.24 -20.40
CA PHE A 141 -3.53 -17.91 -20.68
C PHE A 141 -3.43 -17.66 -22.19
N GLN A 142 -3.02 -18.66 -22.97
CA GLN A 142 -2.99 -18.57 -24.44
C GLN A 142 -4.38 -18.40 -25.03
N GLN A 143 -5.39 -19.13 -24.53
CA GLN A 143 -6.78 -18.95 -24.95
C GLN A 143 -7.30 -17.53 -24.70
N GLN A 144 -6.88 -16.87 -23.62
CA GLN A 144 -7.23 -15.47 -23.36
C GLN A 144 -6.58 -14.51 -24.39
N ILE A 145 -5.32 -14.75 -24.75
CA ILE A 145 -4.65 -14.00 -25.83
C ILE A 145 -5.41 -14.20 -27.14
N ASP A 146 -5.74 -15.43 -27.50
CA ASP A 146 -6.43 -15.75 -28.75
C ASP A 146 -7.84 -15.12 -28.78
N LYS A 147 -8.60 -15.24 -27.68
CA LYS A 147 -9.93 -14.62 -27.48
C LYS A 147 -9.86 -13.09 -27.65
N ASN A 148 -8.84 -12.45 -27.11
CA ASN A 148 -8.66 -11.00 -27.18
C ASN A 148 -7.96 -10.53 -28.48
N LYS A 149 -7.63 -11.46 -29.39
CA LYS A 149 -6.87 -11.21 -30.63
C LYS A 149 -5.50 -10.57 -30.37
N GLY A 150 -4.83 -11.03 -29.31
CA GLY A 150 -3.56 -10.53 -28.83
C GLY A 150 -3.58 -10.25 -27.33
N LEU A 151 -2.48 -9.71 -26.82
CA LEU A 151 -2.33 -9.39 -25.41
C LEU A 151 -2.98 -8.02 -25.12
N PHE A 152 -4.30 -8.03 -25.01
CA PHE A 152 -5.13 -6.85 -24.74
C PHE A 152 -5.95 -7.02 -23.45
N SER A 153 -6.18 -5.92 -22.74
CA SER A 153 -7.08 -5.90 -21.57
C SER A 153 -8.53 -6.18 -21.98
N SER A 154 -9.24 -7.01 -21.23
CA SER A 154 -10.67 -7.26 -21.44
C SER A 154 -11.57 -6.08 -21.04
N ILE A 155 -11.06 -5.08 -20.31
CA ILE A 155 -11.80 -3.89 -19.87
C ILE A 155 -11.58 -2.75 -20.88
N SER A 156 -10.38 -2.20 -20.98
CA SER A 156 -10.07 -1.07 -21.86
C SER A 156 -9.67 -1.48 -23.28
N GLY A 157 -9.54 -2.76 -23.61
CA GLY A 157 -9.05 -3.16 -24.94
C GLY A 157 -7.63 -2.67 -25.25
N LEU A 158 -6.90 -2.14 -24.25
CA LEU A 158 -5.54 -1.62 -24.41
C LEU A 158 -4.53 -2.74 -24.57
N PRO A 159 -3.45 -2.53 -25.35
CA PRO A 159 -2.30 -3.43 -25.32
C PRO A 159 -1.74 -3.49 -23.90
N ILE A 160 -1.54 -4.71 -23.39
CA ILE A 160 -0.90 -4.95 -22.10
C ILE A 160 0.41 -5.73 -22.30
N TYR A 161 1.30 -5.65 -21.33
CA TYR A 161 2.66 -6.16 -21.45
C TYR A 161 2.95 -7.25 -20.41
N LEU A 162 3.61 -8.31 -20.85
CA LEU A 162 4.19 -9.35 -20.00
C LEU A 162 5.54 -8.88 -19.42
N SER A 163 5.51 -7.81 -18.62
CA SER A 163 6.68 -7.28 -17.93
C SER A 163 6.38 -7.06 -16.45
N SER A 164 7.44 -7.10 -15.64
CA SER A 164 7.39 -6.81 -14.20
C SER A 164 7.46 -5.31 -13.88
N CYS A 165 7.69 -4.48 -14.89
CA CYS A 165 7.79 -3.04 -14.76
C CYS A 165 7.04 -2.32 -15.88
N GLY A 166 6.83 -1.02 -15.71
CA GLY A 166 6.11 -0.19 -16.68
C GLY A 166 4.61 -0.13 -16.44
N SER A 167 3.92 0.58 -17.33
CA SER A 167 2.46 0.75 -17.30
C SER A 167 1.80 -0.33 -18.14
N TRP A 168 0.52 -0.62 -17.87
CA TRP A 168 -0.28 -1.59 -18.61
C TRP A 168 0.29 -3.01 -18.52
N GLN A 169 0.77 -3.40 -17.34
CA GLN A 169 1.22 -4.78 -17.12
C GLN A 169 0.02 -5.72 -17.14
N VAL A 170 0.19 -6.96 -17.58
CA VAL A 170 -0.88 -7.95 -17.48
C VAL A 170 -1.13 -8.34 -16.03
N SER A 171 -2.42 -8.47 -15.72
CA SER A 171 -2.93 -8.98 -14.47
C SER A 171 -4.11 -9.91 -14.74
N ILE A 172 -4.47 -10.74 -13.74
CA ILE A 172 -5.63 -11.62 -13.79
C ILE A 172 -6.69 -11.08 -12.84
N GLN A 173 -7.90 -10.89 -13.35
CA GLN A 173 -9.08 -10.52 -12.59
C GLN A 173 -10.03 -11.69 -12.51
N ASN A 174 -10.60 -11.93 -11.33
CA ASN A 174 -11.79 -12.75 -11.18
C ASN A 174 -13.03 -11.86 -11.27
N ASN A 175 -13.95 -12.15 -12.18
CA ASN A 175 -15.13 -11.32 -12.40
C ASN A 175 -16.15 -11.40 -11.26
N CYS A 176 -16.03 -12.39 -10.37
CA CYS A 176 -16.87 -12.53 -9.20
C CYS A 176 -16.06 -12.80 -7.93
N ARG A 177 -16.09 -11.85 -7.00
CA ARG A 177 -15.38 -11.92 -5.71
C ARG A 177 -15.62 -13.21 -4.91
N GLU A 178 -16.83 -13.76 -4.99
CA GLU A 178 -17.25 -14.92 -4.19
C GLU A 178 -16.86 -16.26 -4.84
N LEU A 179 -16.43 -16.25 -6.10
CA LEU A 179 -16.06 -17.46 -6.83
C LEU A 179 -14.56 -17.74 -6.73
N GLU A 180 -14.20 -19.01 -6.84
CA GLU A 180 -12.81 -19.41 -7.04
C GLU A 180 -12.28 -18.90 -8.40
N HIS A 181 -10.96 -18.70 -8.50
CA HIS A 181 -10.29 -18.31 -9.74
C HIS A 181 -10.24 -19.47 -10.74
N LEU A 182 -11.40 -19.88 -11.24
CA LEU A 182 -11.56 -20.86 -12.29
C LEU A 182 -11.41 -20.20 -13.68
N PRO A 183 -11.04 -20.96 -14.73
CA PRO A 183 -10.88 -20.47 -16.09
C PRO A 183 -12.04 -19.60 -16.62
N GLU A 184 -13.28 -19.98 -16.32
CA GLU A 184 -14.52 -19.32 -16.74
C GLU A 184 -14.82 -18.02 -15.97
N ASN A 185 -14.24 -17.87 -14.78
CA ASN A 185 -14.45 -16.70 -13.91
C ASN A 185 -13.37 -15.65 -14.10
N CYS A 186 -12.25 -16.00 -14.75
CA CYS A 186 -11.08 -15.15 -14.83
C CYS A 186 -10.88 -14.56 -16.22
N GLU A 187 -10.31 -13.36 -16.25
CA GLU A 187 -9.87 -12.70 -17.48
C GLU A 187 -8.54 -11.98 -17.28
N ILE A 188 -7.83 -11.75 -18.38
CA ILE A 188 -6.65 -10.89 -18.39
C ILE A 188 -7.04 -9.42 -18.56
N ILE A 189 -6.52 -8.56 -17.69
CA ILE A 189 -6.74 -7.12 -17.69
C ILE A 189 -5.44 -6.37 -17.47
N ALA A 190 -5.45 -5.04 -17.61
CA ALA A 190 -4.32 -4.23 -17.19
C ALA A 190 -4.22 -4.20 -15.66
N LEU A 191 -3.01 -4.17 -15.13
CA LEU A 191 -2.75 -4.09 -13.69
C LEU A 191 -3.33 -2.81 -13.06
N GLU A 192 -3.32 -1.69 -13.80
CA GLU A 192 -4.00 -0.45 -13.42
C GLU A 192 -5.51 -0.65 -13.24
N GLU A 193 -6.12 -1.59 -13.97
CA GLU A 193 -7.55 -1.85 -13.86
C GLU A 193 -7.87 -2.82 -12.72
N ASN A 194 -6.89 -3.64 -12.31
CA ASN A 194 -7.06 -4.66 -11.29
C ASN A 194 -7.11 -4.06 -9.89
N ILE A 195 -8.32 -3.86 -9.40
CA ILE A 195 -8.62 -3.46 -8.04
C ILE A 195 -9.43 -4.55 -7.33
N PRO A 196 -9.31 -4.67 -6.00
CA PRO A 196 -10.11 -5.62 -5.26
C PRO A 196 -11.62 -5.33 -5.40
N GLN A 197 -12.37 -6.31 -5.91
CA GLN A 197 -13.82 -6.26 -5.88
C GLN A 197 -14.32 -6.36 -4.42
N HIS A 198 -15.36 -5.59 -4.13
CA HIS A 198 -16.03 -5.54 -2.84
C HIS A 198 -17.43 -4.96 -3.03
N ASN A 199 -18.22 -4.79 -1.96
CA ASN A 199 -19.61 -4.34 -2.09
C ASN A 199 -19.79 -3.03 -2.88
N ALA A 200 -18.78 -2.15 -2.90
CA ALA A 200 -18.86 -0.90 -3.67
C ALA A 200 -18.48 -1.04 -5.16
N ILE A 201 -17.89 -2.18 -5.56
CA ILE A 201 -17.42 -2.50 -6.90
C ILE A 201 -17.72 -4.01 -7.11
N PRO A 202 -19.01 -4.39 -7.25
CA PRO A 202 -19.41 -5.78 -7.38
C PRO A 202 -19.01 -6.35 -8.75
N ASP A 203 -19.11 -5.53 -9.81
CA ASP A 203 -18.70 -5.85 -11.17
C ASP A 203 -17.71 -4.77 -11.64
N LEU A 204 -16.51 -5.22 -11.99
CA LEU A 204 -15.42 -4.31 -12.34
C LEU A 204 -15.62 -3.70 -13.74
N LYS A 205 -16.11 -4.48 -14.71
CA LYS A 205 -16.37 -4.01 -16.08
C LYS A 205 -17.49 -2.99 -16.08
N LEU A 206 -18.57 -3.27 -15.36
CA LEU A 206 -19.68 -2.32 -15.23
C LEU A 206 -19.21 -1.01 -14.61
N ALA A 207 -18.40 -1.07 -13.53
CA ALA A 207 -17.91 0.14 -12.89
C ALA A 207 -16.98 0.97 -13.78
N TYR A 208 -16.13 0.35 -14.60
CA TYR A 208 -15.33 1.06 -15.62
C TYR A 208 -16.20 1.62 -16.75
N SER A 209 -17.23 0.90 -17.20
CA SER A 209 -18.19 1.39 -18.18
C SER A 209 -18.92 2.63 -17.68
N GLU A 210 -19.37 2.63 -16.42
CA GLU A 210 -19.98 3.80 -15.77
C GLU A 210 -18.98 4.96 -15.61
N LEU A 211 -17.72 4.66 -15.25
CA LEU A 211 -16.66 5.68 -15.19
C LEU A 211 -16.49 6.35 -16.55
N TYR A 212 -16.29 5.57 -17.62
CA TYR A 212 -16.09 6.09 -18.98
C TYR A 212 -17.30 6.85 -19.48
N THR A 213 -18.52 6.35 -19.21
CA THR A 213 -19.77 7.03 -19.57
C THR A 213 -19.85 8.39 -18.89
N ASN A 214 -19.57 8.45 -17.59
CA ASN A 214 -19.61 9.70 -16.83
C ASN A 214 -18.52 10.68 -17.29
N MET A 215 -17.32 10.20 -17.62
CA MET A 215 -16.27 11.04 -18.19
C MET A 215 -16.70 11.63 -19.53
N LEU A 216 -17.22 10.78 -20.43
CA LEU A 216 -17.66 11.20 -21.77
C LEU A 216 -18.81 12.21 -21.69
N ASN A 217 -19.81 11.95 -20.85
CA ASN A 217 -20.92 12.87 -20.62
C ASN A 217 -20.45 14.24 -20.13
N ASP A 218 -19.46 14.28 -19.24
CA ASP A 218 -18.94 15.53 -18.69
C ASP A 218 -18.03 16.28 -19.69
N ILE A 219 -17.47 15.59 -20.69
CA ILE A 219 -16.77 16.20 -21.83
C ILE A 219 -17.77 16.80 -22.83
N ILE A 220 -18.85 16.07 -23.13
CA ILE A 220 -19.90 16.49 -24.09
C ILE A 220 -20.74 17.62 -23.52
N CYS A 221 -21.19 17.44 -22.28
CA CYS A 221 -22.09 18.32 -21.57
C CYS A 221 -21.49 18.60 -20.18
N PRO A 222 -20.49 19.50 -20.10
CA PRO A 222 -19.89 19.86 -18.83
C PRO A 222 -20.95 20.32 -17.84
N SER A 223 -20.86 19.82 -16.61
CA SER A 223 -21.77 20.23 -15.53
C SER A 223 -21.79 21.76 -15.38
N SER A 224 -22.99 22.35 -15.36
CA SER A 224 -23.16 23.79 -15.12
C SER A 224 -22.55 24.24 -13.80
N ILE A 225 -22.23 25.53 -13.67
CA ILE A 225 -21.72 26.11 -12.41
C ILE A 225 -22.73 25.85 -11.28
N GLU A 226 -24.02 26.03 -11.55
CA GLU A 226 -25.10 25.78 -10.59
C GLU A 226 -25.12 24.32 -10.11
N ASP A 227 -24.97 23.35 -11.02
CA ASP A 227 -24.90 21.93 -10.66
C ASP A 227 -23.68 21.62 -9.79
N GLN A 228 -22.53 22.25 -10.09
CA GLN A 228 -21.30 22.10 -9.29
C GLN A 228 -21.48 22.67 -7.88
N GLU A 229 -22.13 23.83 -7.76
CA GLU A 229 -22.43 24.47 -6.47
C GLU A 229 -23.45 23.67 -5.66
N LYS A 230 -24.51 23.17 -6.29
CA LYS A 230 -25.51 22.29 -5.68
C LYS A 230 -24.86 21.02 -5.14
N HIS A 231 -24.00 20.39 -5.94
CA HIS A 231 -23.24 19.21 -5.52
C HIS A 231 -22.32 19.52 -4.35
N SER A 232 -21.60 20.65 -4.39
CA SER A 232 -20.72 21.06 -3.29
C SER A 232 -21.49 21.34 -2.00
N LYS A 233 -22.64 22.03 -2.08
CA LYS A 233 -23.51 22.34 -0.94
C LYS A 233 -24.07 21.08 -0.29
N MET A 234 -24.39 20.04 -1.08
CA MET A 234 -24.78 18.73 -0.55
C MET A 234 -23.69 18.16 0.37
N TRP A 235 -22.43 18.12 -0.07
CA TRP A 235 -21.31 17.65 0.74
C TRP A 235 -21.09 18.49 2.00
N GLU A 236 -21.18 19.81 1.90
CA GLU A 236 -21.04 20.71 3.06
C GLU A 236 -22.15 20.46 4.10
N ASN A 237 -23.39 20.28 3.65
CA ASN A 237 -24.52 19.99 4.52
C ASN A 237 -24.34 18.62 5.19
N THR A 238 -23.98 17.59 4.44
CA THR A 238 -23.73 16.24 4.98
C THR A 238 -22.59 16.23 6.00
N TYR A 239 -21.51 16.98 5.77
CA TYR A 239 -20.38 17.07 6.70
C TYR A 239 -20.76 17.72 8.04
N LYS A 240 -21.73 18.63 8.03
CA LYS A 240 -22.21 19.30 9.25
C LYS A 240 -23.14 18.42 10.10
N LEU A 241 -23.72 17.36 9.54
CA LEU A 241 -24.64 16.48 10.26
C LEU A 241 -23.95 15.81 11.46
N THR A 242 -24.68 15.70 12.56
CA THR A 242 -24.33 14.83 13.68
C THR A 242 -24.56 13.34 13.31
N PRO A 243 -23.97 12.37 14.03
CA PRO A 243 -24.25 10.96 13.79
C PRO A 243 -25.74 10.62 13.77
N LYS A 244 -26.52 11.18 14.72
CA LYS A 244 -27.98 10.97 14.78
C LYS A 244 -28.70 11.51 13.54
N GLN A 245 -28.34 12.71 13.07
CA GLN A 245 -28.90 13.29 11.85
C GLN A 245 -28.49 12.53 10.58
N SER A 246 -27.33 11.85 10.60
CA SER A 246 -26.91 10.93 9.54
C SER A 246 -27.58 9.55 9.62
N GLY A 247 -28.56 9.34 10.50
CA GLY A 247 -29.25 8.05 10.64
C GLY A 247 -28.42 6.96 11.34
N VAL A 248 -27.40 7.34 12.11
CA VAL A 248 -26.72 6.44 13.04
C VAL A 248 -27.60 6.32 14.28
N LEU A 249 -27.90 5.09 14.70
CA LEU A 249 -28.71 4.83 15.89
C LEU A 249 -28.06 5.42 17.15
N SER A 250 -28.83 5.55 18.22
CA SER A 250 -28.34 6.10 19.50
C SER A 250 -27.06 5.42 19.96
N LYS A 251 -26.15 6.20 20.55
CA LYS A 251 -24.88 5.70 21.11
C LYS A 251 -25.17 4.58 22.11
N SER A 252 -24.90 3.34 21.72
CA SER A 252 -24.94 2.21 22.63
C SER A 252 -23.56 2.02 23.25
N ILE A 253 -23.58 1.78 24.57
CA ILE A 253 -22.40 1.56 25.39
C ILE A 253 -22.52 0.14 25.94
N ASP A 254 -21.45 -0.64 25.84
CA ASP A 254 -21.40 -1.98 26.42
C ASP A 254 -21.19 -1.94 27.95
N ASN A 255 -21.22 -3.11 28.59
CA ASN A 255 -21.03 -3.23 30.04
C ASN A 255 -19.66 -2.72 30.53
N SER A 256 -18.69 -2.50 29.63
CA SER A 256 -17.36 -1.97 29.96
C SER A 256 -17.25 -0.44 29.82
N GLY A 257 -18.36 0.24 29.51
CA GLY A 257 -18.36 1.68 29.26
C GLY A 257 -17.83 2.06 27.88
N LYS A 258 -17.60 1.09 26.98
CA LYS A 258 -17.10 1.32 25.62
C LYS A 258 -18.23 1.40 24.62
N ILE A 259 -18.01 2.17 23.55
CA ILE A 259 -18.93 2.24 22.42
C ILE A 259 -19.02 0.84 21.80
N THR A 260 -20.25 0.38 21.53
CA THR A 260 -20.46 -0.92 20.90
C THR A 260 -19.88 -0.95 19.48
N ARG A 261 -19.54 -2.15 19.01
CA ARG A 261 -18.99 -2.36 17.68
C ARG A 261 -20.01 -2.03 16.59
N GLU A 262 -21.28 -2.30 16.85
CA GLU A 262 -22.41 -2.06 15.95
C GLU A 262 -22.59 -0.56 15.69
N TYR A 263 -22.63 0.25 16.77
CA TYR A 263 -22.72 1.71 16.64
C TYR A 263 -21.51 2.28 15.89
N ASP A 264 -20.29 1.83 16.21
CA ASP A 264 -19.10 2.31 15.52
C ASP A 264 -19.11 1.94 14.03
N LYS A 265 -19.57 0.73 13.68
CA LYS A 265 -19.74 0.29 12.29
C LYS A 265 -20.74 1.16 11.55
N GLU A 266 -21.92 1.41 12.13
CA GLU A 266 -22.92 2.30 11.51
C GLU A 266 -22.39 3.72 11.34
N ARG A 267 -21.74 4.25 12.37
CA ARG A 267 -21.13 5.59 12.35
C ARG A 267 -20.11 5.71 11.22
N GLN A 268 -19.26 4.70 11.05
CA GLN A 268 -18.30 4.66 9.97
C GLN A 268 -18.95 4.45 8.59
N GLN A 269 -20.20 4.02 8.48
CA GLN A 269 -20.88 3.83 7.21
C GLN A 269 -21.76 5.01 6.79
N LYS A 270 -22.31 5.76 7.76
CA LYS A 270 -23.33 6.78 7.51
C LYS A 270 -22.87 8.21 7.82
N HIS A 271 -21.96 8.40 8.78
CA HIS A 271 -21.54 9.73 9.23
C HIS A 271 -20.22 10.16 8.59
N LEU A 272 -20.30 11.17 7.72
CA LEU A 272 -19.21 11.55 6.83
C LEU A 272 -17.91 11.94 7.55
N LYS A 273 -17.98 12.68 8.66
CA LYS A 273 -16.76 13.02 9.44
C LYS A 273 -16.06 11.77 9.93
N SER A 274 -16.81 10.79 10.43
CA SER A 274 -16.24 9.52 10.92
C SER A 274 -15.66 8.67 9.80
N MET A 275 -16.27 8.70 8.61
CA MET A 275 -15.72 8.08 7.41
C MET A 275 -14.34 8.67 7.08
N PHE A 276 -14.23 10.01 7.02
CA PHE A 276 -12.95 10.69 6.79
C PHE A 276 -11.93 10.45 7.90
N THR A 277 -12.34 10.35 9.16
CA THR A 277 -11.44 9.95 10.26
C THR A 277 -10.84 8.57 10.00
N CYS A 278 -11.65 7.61 9.54
CA CYS A 278 -11.19 6.26 9.23
C CYS A 278 -10.24 6.24 8.03
N ASP A 279 -10.57 6.96 6.96
CA ASP A 279 -9.78 6.99 5.73
C ASP A 279 -8.40 7.65 5.95
N THR A 280 -8.35 8.74 6.71
CA THR A 280 -7.08 9.41 7.09
C THR A 280 -6.23 8.56 8.03
N LYS A 281 -6.85 7.86 9.00
CA LYS A 281 -6.15 6.90 9.88
C LYS A 281 -5.59 5.71 9.10
N ALA A 282 -6.37 5.17 8.16
CA ALA A 282 -5.91 4.07 7.31
C ALA A 282 -4.71 4.49 6.46
N SER A 283 -4.74 5.69 5.88
CA SER A 283 -3.64 6.23 5.07
C SER A 283 -2.37 6.48 5.89
N TYR A 284 -2.50 7.05 7.08
CA TYR A 284 -1.37 7.16 8.03
C TYR A 284 -0.75 5.81 8.38
N ASN A 285 -1.58 4.79 8.66
CA ASN A 285 -1.08 3.45 8.94
C ASN A 285 -0.38 2.82 7.72
N ARG A 286 -0.87 3.06 6.49
CA ARG A 286 -0.22 2.62 5.25
C ARG A 286 1.15 3.26 5.08
N ASP A 287 1.29 4.56 5.33
CA ASP A 287 2.59 5.24 5.26
C ASP A 287 3.57 4.71 6.31
N LYS A 288 3.07 4.47 7.53
CA LYS A 288 3.88 3.94 8.63
C LYS A 288 4.41 2.54 8.31
N ASN A 289 3.54 1.69 7.77
CA ASN A 289 3.90 0.33 7.36
C ASN A 289 4.85 0.33 6.15
N SER A 290 4.73 1.33 5.28
CA SER A 290 5.65 1.55 4.16
C SER A 290 7.02 2.13 4.60
N LYS A 291 7.19 2.38 5.90
CA LYS A 291 8.40 2.93 6.53
C LYS A 291 8.86 4.27 5.95
N ARG A 292 7.90 5.08 5.53
CA ARG A 292 8.19 6.46 5.13
C ARG A 292 8.43 7.29 6.40
N LEU A 293 9.26 8.33 6.29
CA LEU A 293 9.53 9.23 7.40
C LEU A 293 8.28 10.06 7.68
N ILE A 294 7.52 9.74 8.73
CA ILE A 294 6.30 10.47 9.07
C ILE A 294 6.62 11.54 10.11
N CYS A 295 6.40 12.79 9.73
CA CYS A 295 6.23 13.88 10.69
C CYS A 295 4.78 13.85 11.19
N GLU A 296 4.57 13.70 12.50
CA GLU A 296 3.21 13.63 13.08
C GLU A 296 2.41 14.93 12.85
N ASN A 297 3.11 16.06 12.70
CA ASN A 297 2.48 17.37 12.45
C ASN A 297 1.94 17.51 11.01
N ASP A 298 2.50 16.76 10.06
CA ASP A 298 2.14 16.88 8.63
C ASP A 298 1.05 15.88 8.21
N ARG A 299 0.50 15.15 9.18
CA ARG A 299 -0.53 14.14 8.95
C ARG A 299 -1.85 14.80 8.52
N ILE A 300 -2.40 14.32 7.39
CA ILE A 300 -3.77 14.65 6.97
C ILE A 300 -4.80 14.26 8.02
N ARG A 301 -5.65 15.23 8.37
CA ARG A 301 -6.81 15.09 9.26
C ARG A 301 -8.10 15.09 8.46
N GLN A 302 -9.21 14.73 9.12
CA GLN A 302 -10.54 14.72 8.48
C GLN A 302 -10.98 16.11 7.95
N SER A 303 -10.51 17.20 8.56
CA SER A 303 -10.76 18.57 8.09
C SER A 303 -10.02 18.85 6.79
N ASP A 304 -8.80 18.33 6.66
CA ASP A 304 -7.97 18.53 5.49
C ASP A 304 -8.56 17.78 4.30
N MET A 305 -9.00 16.53 4.51
CA MET A 305 -9.73 15.76 3.50
C MET A 305 -10.99 16.50 3.00
N PHE A 306 -11.73 17.14 3.91
CA PHE A 306 -12.88 17.96 3.53
C PHE A 306 -12.49 19.21 2.73
N ASN A 307 -11.42 19.90 3.14
CA ASN A 307 -10.91 21.08 2.45
C ASN A 307 -10.35 20.74 1.05
N ILE A 308 -9.66 19.61 0.91
CA ILE A 308 -9.21 19.06 -0.37
C ILE A 308 -10.43 18.81 -1.27
N GLY A 309 -11.46 18.13 -0.76
CA GLY A 309 -12.69 17.87 -1.49
C GLY A 309 -13.38 19.16 -1.95
N LYS A 310 -13.48 20.17 -1.07
CA LYS A 310 -14.02 21.49 -1.43
C LYS A 310 -13.21 22.19 -2.53
N LYS A 311 -11.87 22.19 -2.43
CA LYS A 311 -10.97 22.75 -3.47
C LYS A 311 -11.16 22.04 -4.81
N GLN A 312 -11.37 20.72 -4.80
CA GLN A 312 -11.65 19.91 -5.99
C GLN A 312 -13.11 19.95 -6.45
N LYS A 313 -13.97 20.79 -5.82
CA LYS A 313 -15.42 20.82 -6.07
C LYS A 313 -16.08 19.44 -6.00
N TRP A 314 -15.54 18.57 -5.13
CA TRP A 314 -15.95 17.18 -4.96
C TRP A 314 -15.93 16.36 -6.25
N ARG A 315 -14.92 16.60 -7.09
CA ARG A 315 -14.66 15.82 -8.30
C ARG A 315 -13.36 15.03 -8.15
N CYS A 316 -13.30 13.87 -8.77
CA CYS A 316 -12.08 13.06 -8.81
C CYS A 316 -10.98 13.85 -9.52
N PHE A 317 -9.80 13.91 -8.90
CA PHE A 317 -8.64 14.63 -9.45
C PHE A 317 -8.19 14.08 -10.82
N ILE A 318 -8.26 12.75 -11.00
CA ILE A 318 -7.79 12.07 -12.20
C ILE A 318 -8.85 12.07 -13.31
N SER A 319 -10.08 11.64 -12.99
CA SER A 319 -11.13 11.45 -14.01
C SER A 319 -12.02 12.66 -14.23
N GLY A 320 -12.03 13.63 -13.30
CA GLY A 320 -12.98 14.72 -13.30
C GLY A 320 -14.42 14.30 -12.96
N VAL A 321 -14.73 13.01 -12.73
CA VAL A 321 -16.11 12.58 -12.40
C VAL A 321 -16.51 13.04 -11.00
N LYS A 322 -17.79 13.38 -10.81
CA LYS A 322 -18.35 13.74 -9.49
C LYS A 322 -18.17 12.60 -8.49
N LEU A 323 -17.69 12.94 -7.30
CA LEU A 323 -17.53 11.99 -6.21
C LEU A 323 -18.86 11.77 -5.49
N SER A 324 -19.08 10.56 -5.01
CA SER A 324 -20.29 10.18 -4.30
C SER A 324 -20.09 10.18 -2.79
N ILE A 325 -21.12 10.62 -2.07
CA ILE A 325 -21.19 10.51 -0.60
C ILE A 325 -21.45 9.05 -0.19
N ASN A 326 -22.09 8.26 -1.06
CA ASN A 326 -22.40 6.86 -0.77
C ASN A 326 -21.10 6.05 -0.66
N ARG A 327 -20.78 5.59 0.56
CA ARG A 327 -19.58 4.78 0.84
C ARG A 327 -19.51 3.50 -0.01
N ASN A 328 -20.66 3.00 -0.44
CA ASN A 328 -20.79 1.77 -1.23
C ASN A 328 -20.87 2.04 -2.74
N SER A 329 -20.40 3.18 -3.25
CA SER A 329 -20.22 3.36 -4.69
C SER A 329 -18.74 3.38 -5.09
N TRP A 330 -18.47 3.03 -6.35
CA TRP A 330 -17.13 2.99 -6.93
C TRP A 330 -16.47 4.39 -7.03
N ASN A 331 -17.29 5.44 -7.14
CA ASN A 331 -16.85 6.85 -7.15
C ASN A 331 -16.87 7.50 -5.76
N TYR A 332 -16.92 6.73 -4.67
CA TYR A 332 -16.63 7.27 -3.34
C TYR A 332 -15.19 7.81 -3.27
N PRO A 333 -14.93 8.95 -2.61
CA PRO A 333 -13.58 9.51 -2.49
C PRO A 333 -12.59 8.58 -1.80
N SER A 334 -11.40 8.45 -2.36
CA SER A 334 -10.24 7.83 -1.71
C SER A 334 -9.05 8.78 -1.76
N LEU A 335 -8.21 8.76 -0.72
CA LEU A 335 -6.99 9.57 -0.67
C LEU A 335 -5.92 8.94 -1.58
N GLU A 336 -5.41 9.75 -2.49
CA GLU A 336 -4.32 9.39 -3.40
C GLU A 336 -3.17 10.38 -3.27
N ARG A 337 -1.94 9.87 -3.39
CA ARG A 337 -0.74 10.70 -3.33
C ARG A 337 -0.37 11.19 -4.72
N LEU A 338 0.02 12.45 -4.85
CA LEU A 338 0.53 12.96 -6.13
C LEU A 338 1.89 12.35 -6.44
N ASP A 339 2.76 12.31 -5.44
CA ASP A 339 4.05 11.62 -5.46
C ASP A 339 4.03 10.43 -4.50
N ASN A 340 4.21 9.24 -5.07
CA ASN A 340 4.23 7.96 -4.34
C ASN A 340 5.48 7.73 -3.49
N THR A 341 6.52 8.57 -3.64
CA THR A 341 7.71 8.56 -2.79
C THR A 341 7.49 9.30 -1.47
N LEU A 342 6.52 10.23 -1.45
CA LEU A 342 6.18 11.06 -0.29
C LEU A 342 4.99 10.46 0.51
N ASN A 343 4.75 11.01 1.70
CA ASN A 343 3.60 10.66 2.54
C ASN A 343 2.32 11.34 2.08
N HIS A 344 1.19 10.95 2.68
CA HIS A 344 -0.02 11.77 2.62
C HIS A 344 0.16 13.05 3.44
N THR A 345 0.29 14.19 2.77
CA THR A 345 0.27 15.55 3.33
C THR A 345 -0.78 16.38 2.60
N ILE A 346 -1.10 17.58 3.10
CA ILE A 346 -2.09 18.47 2.46
C ILE A 346 -1.69 18.82 1.02
N GLU A 347 -0.39 18.96 0.76
CA GLU A 347 0.20 19.34 -0.52
C GLU A 347 0.37 18.13 -1.47
N ASN A 348 0.59 16.94 -0.90
CA ASN A 348 0.83 15.71 -1.67
C ASN A 348 -0.38 14.78 -1.69
N THR A 349 -1.61 15.28 -1.50
CA THR A 349 -2.79 14.41 -1.49
C THR A 349 -3.98 15.04 -2.16
N VAL A 350 -4.66 14.21 -2.94
CA VAL A 350 -5.88 14.54 -3.67
C VAL A 350 -6.95 13.48 -3.42
N LEU A 351 -8.19 13.81 -3.74
CA LEU A 351 -9.29 12.85 -3.77
C LEU A 351 -9.49 12.28 -5.17
N ILE A 352 -9.55 10.96 -5.26
CA ILE A 352 -9.88 10.23 -6.48
C ILE A 352 -11.07 9.30 -6.25
N CYS A 353 -11.69 8.81 -7.33
CA CYS A 353 -12.64 7.71 -7.24
C CYS A 353 -11.94 6.49 -6.63
N ARG A 354 -12.62 5.77 -5.73
CA ARG A 354 -12.11 4.51 -5.18
C ARG A 354 -11.73 3.51 -6.26
N LEU A 355 -12.48 3.48 -7.36
CA LEU A 355 -12.17 2.66 -8.55
C LEU A 355 -10.74 2.87 -9.08
N LEU A 356 -10.17 4.05 -8.91
CA LEU A 356 -8.84 4.40 -9.41
C LEU A 356 -7.74 4.31 -8.34
N ASN A 357 -8.08 3.96 -7.08
CA ASN A 357 -7.11 3.81 -5.99
C ASN A 357 -6.49 2.41 -6.02
N THR A 358 -5.59 2.22 -6.99
CA THR A 358 -4.88 0.97 -7.23
C THR A 358 -3.66 0.85 -6.30
N SER A 359 -3.02 -0.32 -6.30
CA SER A 359 -1.78 -0.49 -5.55
C SER A 359 -0.66 0.43 -6.08
N ASN A 360 0.33 0.76 -5.23
CA ASN A 360 1.44 1.67 -5.54
C ASN A 360 2.21 1.39 -6.83
N ILE A 361 2.09 0.19 -7.41
CA ILE A 361 2.81 -0.22 -8.63
C ILE A 361 2.13 0.35 -9.88
N ALA A 362 0.80 0.52 -9.87
CA ALA A 362 0.00 0.79 -11.05
C ALA A 362 -0.87 2.04 -10.86
N GLN A 363 -0.25 3.14 -10.43
CA GLN A 363 -0.94 4.40 -10.20
C GLN A 363 -1.53 4.96 -11.51
N TRP A 364 -2.77 5.42 -11.44
CA TRP A 364 -3.43 6.14 -12.51
C TRP A 364 -2.93 7.58 -12.63
N SER A 365 -2.86 8.07 -13.87
CA SER A 365 -2.74 9.49 -14.19
C SER A 365 -3.88 9.90 -15.12
N THR A 366 -4.10 11.21 -15.27
CA THR A 366 -5.12 11.74 -16.18
C THR A 366 -4.86 11.28 -17.62
N GLU A 367 -3.60 11.26 -18.04
CA GLU A 367 -3.14 10.84 -19.37
C GLU A 367 -3.39 9.35 -19.58
N LYS A 368 -3.04 8.50 -18.59
CA LYS A 368 -3.33 7.06 -18.65
C LYS A 368 -4.83 6.81 -18.80
N LEU A 369 -5.65 7.52 -18.04
CA LEU A 369 -7.10 7.33 -18.06
C LEU A 369 -7.72 7.81 -19.36
N LYS A 370 -7.27 8.93 -19.92
CA LYS A 370 -7.67 9.39 -21.26
C LYS A 370 -7.26 8.39 -22.33
N TYR A 371 -6.05 7.84 -22.24
CA TYR A 371 -5.59 6.80 -23.16
C TYR A 371 -6.45 5.54 -23.08
N ALA A 372 -6.83 5.08 -21.88
CA ALA A 372 -7.77 3.98 -21.70
C ALA A 372 -9.16 4.32 -22.27
N LEU A 373 -9.70 5.50 -21.97
CA LEU A 373 -10.98 5.97 -22.52
C LEU A 373 -10.97 6.01 -24.05
N LYS A 374 -9.88 6.41 -24.69
CA LYS A 374 -9.80 6.46 -26.16
C LYS A 374 -9.86 5.08 -26.83
N ASN A 375 -9.37 4.05 -26.15
CA ASN A 375 -9.17 2.71 -26.71
C ASN A 375 -10.17 1.66 -26.21
N GLN A 376 -10.94 1.97 -25.16
CA GLN A 376 -11.94 1.09 -24.58
C GLN A 376 -13.04 0.66 -25.58
N LYS A 377 -13.65 -0.49 -25.29
CA LYS A 377 -14.71 -1.12 -26.10
C LYS A 377 -16.03 -1.30 -25.35
N LEU A 378 -16.12 -0.79 -24.12
CA LEU A 378 -17.29 -0.94 -23.23
C LEU A 378 -18.41 0.02 -23.61
N ILE A 379 -18.08 1.20 -24.12
CA ILE A 379 -19.03 2.23 -24.53
C ILE A 379 -18.72 2.74 -25.94
N GLU A 380 -19.75 3.21 -26.64
CA GLU A 380 -19.58 3.92 -27.90
C GLU A 380 -19.13 5.36 -27.64
N ILE A 381 -18.09 5.80 -28.36
CA ILE A 381 -17.57 7.17 -28.27
C ILE A 381 -17.85 7.85 -29.61
N PRO A 382 -18.59 8.98 -29.64
CA PRO A 382 -18.79 9.76 -30.84
C PRO A 382 -17.46 10.08 -31.54
N ILE A 383 -17.44 9.94 -32.87
CA ILE A 383 -16.21 10.00 -33.65
C ILE A 383 -15.53 11.37 -33.54
N GLU A 384 -16.32 12.43 -33.41
CA GLU A 384 -15.88 13.82 -33.24
C GLU A 384 -15.10 14.02 -31.94
N ILE A 385 -15.47 13.28 -30.89
CA ILE A 385 -14.81 13.35 -29.58
C ILE A 385 -13.56 12.49 -29.58
N LYS A 386 -13.59 11.33 -30.25
CA LYS A 386 -12.47 10.39 -30.29
C LYS A 386 -11.19 11.00 -30.87
N TYR A 387 -11.30 11.97 -31.79
CA TYR A 387 -10.15 12.70 -32.34
C TYR A 387 -9.58 13.76 -31.38
N ASN A 388 -10.39 14.28 -30.46
CA ASN A 388 -10.01 15.31 -29.50
C ASN A 388 -9.61 14.76 -28.12
N LEU A 389 -9.89 13.49 -27.86
CA LEU A 389 -9.34 12.70 -26.74
C LEU A 389 -7.89 12.29 -27.02
#